data_AF-A0A9E0DHM9-F1
#
_entry.id   AF-A0A9E0DHM9-F1
#
_cell.length_a   1.000
_cell.length_b   1.000
_cell.length_c   1.000
_cell.angle_alpha   90.00
_cell.angle_beta   90.00
_cell.angle_gamma   90.00
#
_symmetry.space_group_name_H-M   'P 1'
#
loop_
_entity.id
_entity.type
_entity.pdbx_description
1 polymer ?
#
loop_
_entity_poly.entity_id
_entity_poly.type
_entity_poly.pdbx_seq_one_letter_code
_entity_poly.pdbx_strand_id
1 'polypeptide(L)'
;NFLSSSATWRPNLVKNLTGDVLEIGAGTGQNFAHYGAAAKVWAIEPDPVRAHMAQAEAQRIGAPVQVDVAPAEKLPYAAASFDHVVSSLVFCSVADQRVAFGEVARVLRPGGILHMIEHVRPANPLLGWVTAVVTPPWSRMANNCHLDRPTLAVLTELGWTVEVLKRRSVFVKLRATR
;
A
#
# COMPACT_ATOMS: atom_id res chain seq x y z
N ASN A 1 -14.23 13.87 -15.15
CA ASN A 1 -12.89 14.43 -14.84
C ASN A 1 -11.99 13.42 -14.15
N PHE A 2 -10.91 13.01 -14.80
CA PHE A 2 -9.88 12.06 -14.35
C PHE A 2 -9.41 12.33 -12.89
N LEU A 3 -9.33 13.61 -12.52
CA LEU A 3 -8.94 14.11 -11.20
C LEU A 3 -10.03 13.97 -10.10
N SER A 4 -11.32 13.95 -10.46
CA SER A 4 -12.42 13.83 -9.48
C SER A 4 -12.58 12.41 -8.94
N SER A 5 -12.13 11.39 -9.70
CA SER A 5 -12.32 10.00 -9.29
C SER A 5 -11.21 9.46 -8.40
N SER A 6 -9.96 9.94 -8.52
CA SER A 6 -8.81 9.51 -7.71
C SER A 6 -8.85 10.09 -6.29
N ALA A 7 -9.37 11.32 -6.15
CA ALA A 7 -9.52 12.02 -4.88
C ALA A 7 -10.30 11.23 -3.81
N THR A 8 -11.15 10.29 -4.22
CA THR A 8 -11.94 9.47 -3.29
C THR A 8 -11.32 8.13 -2.94
N TRP A 9 -10.23 7.70 -3.59
CA TRP A 9 -9.68 6.36 -3.37
C TRP A 9 -9.05 6.24 -1.99
N ARG A 10 -8.16 7.17 -1.65
CA ARG A 10 -7.46 7.22 -0.37
C ARG A 10 -8.43 7.39 0.81
N PRO A 11 -9.33 8.41 0.83
CA PRO A 11 -10.33 8.50 1.89
C PRO A 11 -11.15 7.22 2.06
N ASN A 12 -11.66 6.64 0.96
CA ASN A 12 -12.47 5.42 1.05
C ASN A 12 -11.65 4.16 1.36
N LEU A 13 -10.32 4.22 1.34
CA LEU A 13 -9.46 3.12 1.74
C LEU A 13 -9.38 3.06 3.27
N VAL A 14 -9.20 4.21 3.92
CA VAL A 14 -8.78 4.26 5.34
C VAL A 14 -9.81 4.83 6.32
N LYS A 15 -10.79 5.63 5.86
CA LYS A 15 -11.67 6.43 6.75
C LYS A 15 -12.48 5.64 7.79
N ASN A 16 -12.79 4.38 7.49
CA ASN A 16 -13.62 3.51 8.32
C ASN A 16 -12.79 2.41 9.03
N LEU A 17 -11.46 2.46 8.93
CA LEU A 17 -10.61 1.50 9.62
C LEU A 17 -10.60 1.84 11.11
N THR A 18 -10.76 0.82 11.95
CA THR A 18 -10.77 0.93 13.42
C THR A 18 -9.67 0.03 13.98
N GLY A 19 -9.29 0.23 15.24
CA GLY A 19 -8.19 -0.54 15.86
C GLY A 19 -6.81 -0.09 15.41
N ASP A 20 -5.85 -1.02 15.41
CA ASP A 20 -4.44 -0.77 15.11
C ASP A 20 -4.15 -0.93 13.62
N VAL A 21 -3.62 0.12 13.00
CA VAL A 21 -3.34 0.16 11.55
C VAL A 21 -1.86 0.35 11.28
N LEU A 22 -1.30 -0.42 10.34
CA LEU A 22 0.01 -0.18 9.75
C LEU A 22 -0.11 0.34 8.31
N GLU A 23 0.39 1.54 8.03
CA GLU A 23 0.58 2.09 6.68
C GLU A 23 1.98 1.74 6.15
N ILE A 24 2.04 1.01 5.04
CA ILE A 24 3.27 0.68 4.34
C ILE A 24 3.53 1.72 3.25
N GLY A 25 4.73 2.31 3.24
CA GLY A 25 5.16 3.31 2.27
C GLY A 25 4.42 4.62 2.42
N ALA A 26 4.55 5.23 3.61
CA ALA A 26 3.84 6.47 3.98
C ALA A 26 4.11 7.64 3.02
N GLY A 27 5.26 7.63 2.33
CA GLY A 27 5.74 8.73 1.54
C GLY A 27 5.83 9.99 2.38
N THR A 28 5.04 11.00 2.04
CA THR A 28 4.95 12.26 2.81
C THR A 28 3.64 12.38 3.60
N GLY A 29 2.94 11.28 3.87
CA GLY A 29 1.75 11.26 4.72
C GLY A 29 0.40 11.50 4.01
N GLN A 30 0.27 11.20 2.72
CA GLN A 30 -0.96 11.50 1.94
C GLN A 30 -2.25 10.86 2.48
N ASN A 31 -2.15 9.80 3.28
CA ASN A 31 -3.32 9.13 3.89
C ASN A 31 -3.66 9.68 5.28
N PHE A 32 -2.77 10.45 5.92
CA PHE A 32 -2.85 10.72 7.36
C PHE A 32 -4.10 11.50 7.77
N ALA A 33 -4.48 12.51 6.98
CA ALA A 33 -5.71 13.29 7.20
C ALA A 33 -7.01 12.48 7.01
N HIS A 34 -6.92 11.23 6.56
CA HIS A 34 -8.08 10.38 6.29
C HIS A 34 -8.28 9.28 7.35
N TYR A 35 -7.33 9.07 8.26
CA TYR A 35 -7.49 8.15 9.38
C TYR A 35 -8.39 8.75 10.47
N GLY A 36 -9.70 8.61 10.30
CA GLY A 36 -10.69 9.21 11.21
C GLY A 36 -11.14 8.33 12.37
N ALA A 37 -11.11 7.00 12.21
CA ALA A 37 -11.65 6.05 13.19
C ALA A 37 -10.62 5.06 13.75
N ALA A 38 -9.37 5.13 13.28
CA ALA A 38 -8.29 4.27 13.75
C ALA A 38 -7.91 4.63 15.19
N ALA A 39 -7.63 3.63 16.03
CA ALA A 39 -7.20 3.87 17.41
C ALA A 39 -5.78 4.42 17.43
N LYS A 40 -4.90 3.83 16.62
CA LYS A 40 -3.53 4.30 16.40
C LYS A 40 -3.04 3.83 15.03
N VAL A 41 -2.19 4.65 14.42
CA VAL A 41 -1.57 4.35 13.13
C VAL A 41 -0.05 4.31 13.30
N TRP A 42 0.54 3.21 12.86
CA TRP A 42 1.97 3.09 12.61
C TRP A 42 2.19 3.20 11.12
N ALA A 43 3.29 3.81 10.71
CA ALA A 43 3.61 3.98 9.32
C ALA A 43 5.08 3.70 9.10
N ILE A 44 5.44 3.09 7.97
CA ILE A 44 6.83 2.91 7.56
C ILE A 44 7.10 3.57 6.21
N GLU A 45 8.30 4.13 6.08
CA GLU A 45 8.83 4.63 4.81
C GLU A 45 10.33 4.33 4.76
N PRO A 46 10.86 3.70 3.70
CA PRO A 46 12.28 3.35 3.64
C PRO A 46 13.20 4.55 3.41
N ASP A 47 12.69 5.62 2.79
CA ASP A 47 13.45 6.86 2.61
C ASP A 47 13.39 7.74 3.88
N PRO A 48 14.52 8.01 4.55
CA PRO A 48 14.53 8.75 5.82
C PRO A 48 14.00 10.19 5.70
N VAL A 49 14.21 10.84 4.54
CA VAL A 49 13.77 12.23 4.32
C VAL A 49 12.25 12.28 4.22
N ARG A 50 11.66 11.38 3.43
CA ARG A 50 10.20 11.25 3.29
C ARG A 50 9.55 10.81 4.59
N ALA A 51 10.16 9.86 5.32
CA ALA A 51 9.70 9.45 6.64
C ALA A 51 9.66 10.65 7.61
N HIS A 52 10.68 11.49 7.62
CA HIS A 52 10.70 12.71 8.42
C HIS A 52 9.60 13.71 8.00
N MET A 53 9.40 13.93 6.70
CA MET A 53 8.31 14.77 6.19
C MET A 53 6.93 14.23 6.59
N ALA A 54 6.72 12.91 6.51
CA ALA A 54 5.48 12.28 6.95
C ALA A 54 5.25 12.46 8.45
N GLN A 55 6.29 12.27 9.27
CA GLN A 55 6.18 12.48 10.73
C GLN A 55 5.85 13.94 11.07
N ALA A 56 6.44 14.91 10.35
CA ALA A 56 6.12 16.32 10.49
C ALA A 56 4.68 16.62 10.05
N GLU A 57 4.20 16.02 8.97
CA GLU A 57 2.81 16.17 8.52
C GLU A 57 1.82 15.62 9.56
N ALA A 58 2.08 14.43 10.12
CA ALA A 58 1.27 13.85 11.17
C ALA A 58 1.14 14.78 12.39
N GLN A 59 2.26 15.37 12.83
CA GLN A 59 2.28 16.35 13.91
C GLN A 59 1.51 17.62 13.56
N ARG A 60 1.72 18.16 12.34
CA ARG A 60 1.07 19.37 11.85
C ARG A 60 -0.45 19.26 11.84
N ILE A 61 -1.00 18.09 11.51
CA ILE A 61 -2.46 17.85 11.44
C ILE A 61 -3.02 17.20 12.71
N GLY A 62 -2.18 16.91 13.71
CA GLY A 62 -2.59 16.22 14.94
C GLY A 62 -3.08 14.78 14.71
N ALA A 63 -2.61 14.10 13.67
CA ALA A 63 -2.98 12.72 13.41
C ALA A 63 -2.25 11.76 14.37
N PRO A 64 -2.89 10.69 14.86
CA PRO A 64 -2.28 9.72 15.78
C PRO A 64 -1.36 8.73 15.04
N VAL A 65 -0.39 9.26 14.29
CA VAL A 65 0.50 8.49 13.42
C VAL A 65 1.94 8.59 13.93
N GLN A 66 2.56 7.41 14.14
CA GLN A 66 4.00 7.27 14.34
C GLN A 66 4.64 6.75 13.06
N VAL A 67 5.73 7.37 12.61
CA VAL A 67 6.45 6.97 11.39
C VAL A 67 7.83 6.41 11.75
N ASP A 68 8.11 5.18 11.32
CA ASP A 68 9.40 4.52 11.47
C ASP A 68 10.10 4.39 10.10
N VAL A 69 11.44 4.47 10.08
CA VAL A 69 12.22 4.25 8.84
C VAL A 69 12.45 2.76 8.65
N ALA A 70 11.73 2.14 7.72
CA ALA A 70 11.86 0.72 7.43
C ALA A 70 11.36 0.36 6.01
N PRO A 71 11.95 -0.66 5.37
CA PRO A 71 11.42 -1.23 4.14
C PRO A 71 10.24 -2.18 4.41
N ALA A 72 9.38 -2.39 3.41
CA ALA A 72 8.24 -3.30 3.51
C ALA A 72 8.66 -4.77 3.68
N GLU A 73 9.86 -5.11 3.20
CA GLU A 73 10.49 -6.43 3.25
C GLU A 73 11.04 -6.79 4.64
N LYS A 74 11.08 -5.83 5.58
CA LYS A 74 11.56 -6.07 6.95
C LYS A 74 10.88 -5.13 7.93
N LEU A 75 9.69 -5.50 8.37
CA LEU A 75 8.87 -4.68 9.25
C LEU A 75 9.38 -4.77 10.70
N PRO A 76 9.61 -3.64 11.39
CA PRO A 76 10.19 -3.60 12.74
C PRO A 76 9.16 -3.90 13.84
N TYR A 77 8.14 -4.71 13.55
CA TYR A 77 7.02 -5.00 14.46
C TYR A 77 6.91 -6.48 14.75
N ALA A 78 6.37 -6.83 15.91
CA ALA A 78 6.06 -8.21 16.29
C ALA A 78 4.99 -8.82 15.38
N ALA A 79 4.91 -10.15 15.37
CA ALA A 79 3.82 -10.84 14.70
C ALA A 79 2.46 -10.53 15.35
N ALA A 80 1.37 -10.61 14.58
CA ALA A 80 0.01 -10.38 15.07
C ALA A 80 -0.20 -9.05 15.84
N SER A 81 0.40 -7.98 15.33
CA SER A 81 0.36 -6.64 15.94
C SER A 81 -0.76 -5.75 15.41
N PHE A 82 -1.31 -6.00 14.21
CA PHE A 82 -2.23 -5.07 13.55
C PHE A 82 -3.52 -5.72 13.10
N ASP A 83 -4.63 -4.97 13.19
CA ASP A 83 -5.93 -5.35 12.64
C ASP A 83 -5.97 -5.08 11.13
N HIS A 84 -5.26 -4.03 10.70
CA HIS A 84 -5.23 -3.59 9.31
C HIS A 84 -3.81 -3.26 8.87
N VAL A 85 -3.48 -3.67 7.65
CA VAL A 85 -2.33 -3.16 6.91
C VAL A 85 -2.83 -2.41 5.69
N VAL A 86 -2.29 -1.23 5.43
CA VAL A 86 -2.67 -0.36 4.34
C VAL A 86 -1.47 -0.11 3.44
N SER A 87 -1.69 -0.09 2.13
CA SER A 87 -0.67 0.33 1.17
C SER A 87 -1.29 1.12 0.02
N SER A 88 -0.61 2.18 -0.43
CA SER A 88 -1.07 3.03 -1.53
C SER A 88 0.04 3.30 -2.55
N LEU A 89 0.12 2.46 -3.58
CA LEU A 89 1.08 2.50 -4.70
C LEU A 89 2.51 2.23 -4.24
N VAL A 90 2.74 1.09 -3.58
CA VAL A 90 4.04 0.76 -2.94
C VAL A 90 4.56 -0.57 -3.42
N PHE A 91 3.72 -1.60 -3.50
CA PHE A 91 4.13 -2.93 -3.92
C PHE A 91 4.49 -2.99 -5.41
N CYS A 92 4.18 -1.95 -6.20
CA CYS A 92 4.77 -1.79 -7.52
C CYS A 92 6.26 -1.43 -7.50
N SER A 93 6.78 -0.91 -6.38
CA SER A 93 8.13 -0.37 -6.23
C SER A 93 9.03 -1.14 -5.26
N VAL A 94 8.47 -2.03 -4.43
CA VAL A 94 9.27 -2.90 -3.55
C VAL A 94 10.25 -3.76 -4.35
N ALA A 95 11.36 -4.14 -3.71
CA ALA A 95 12.36 -5.00 -4.32
C ALA A 95 11.80 -6.41 -4.51
N ASP A 96 11.15 -6.97 -3.48
CA ASP A 96 10.54 -8.29 -3.50
C ASP A 96 9.13 -8.30 -2.90
N GLN A 97 8.13 -8.50 -3.77
CA GLN A 97 6.72 -8.57 -3.34
C GLN A 97 6.45 -9.77 -2.44
N ARG A 98 7.10 -10.91 -2.65
CA ARG A 98 6.85 -12.12 -1.86
C ARG A 98 7.36 -11.96 -0.44
N VAL A 99 8.55 -11.39 -0.27
CA VAL A 99 9.10 -11.08 1.05
C VAL A 99 8.24 -10.05 1.77
N ALA A 100 7.90 -8.95 1.10
CA ALA A 100 7.04 -7.91 1.68
C ALA A 100 5.64 -8.44 2.07
N PHE A 101 4.99 -9.24 1.22
CA PHE A 101 3.70 -9.85 1.59
C PHE A 101 3.82 -10.90 2.69
N GLY A 102 4.96 -11.58 2.81
CA GLY A 102 5.27 -12.45 3.94
C GLY A 102 5.31 -11.69 5.26
N GLU A 103 5.98 -10.54 5.27
CA GLU A 103 6.02 -9.64 6.43
C GLU A 103 4.63 -9.08 6.77
N VAL A 104 3.86 -8.68 5.76
CA VAL A 104 2.46 -8.25 5.95
C VAL A 104 1.62 -9.33 6.62
N ALA A 105 1.71 -10.57 6.13
CA ALA A 105 1.00 -11.69 6.72
C ALA A 105 1.44 -11.95 8.17
N ARG A 106 2.74 -11.80 8.46
CA ARG A 106 3.30 -12.01 9.80
C ARG A 106 2.77 -11.00 10.80
N VAL A 107 2.72 -9.71 10.43
CA VAL A 107 2.34 -8.63 11.37
C VAL A 107 0.84 -8.49 11.55
N LEU A 108 0.01 -9.02 10.63
CA LEU A 108 -1.43 -9.04 10.79
C LEU A 108 -1.87 -10.04 11.86
N ARG A 109 -2.85 -9.65 12.66
CA ARG A 109 -3.57 -10.54 13.57
C ARG A 109 -4.37 -11.58 12.76
N PRO A 110 -4.72 -12.75 13.36
CA PRO A 110 -5.73 -13.62 12.78
C PRO A 110 -7.01 -12.84 12.46
N GLY A 111 -7.49 -12.93 11.22
CA GLY A 111 -8.65 -12.15 10.75
C GLY A 111 -8.34 -10.70 10.35
N GLY A 112 -7.08 -10.27 10.44
CA GLY A 112 -6.62 -8.98 9.98
C GLY A 112 -6.69 -8.83 8.45
N ILE A 113 -6.79 -7.60 7.97
CA ILE A 113 -7.09 -7.31 6.56
C ILE A 113 -6.00 -6.41 5.96
N LEU A 114 -5.50 -6.81 4.79
CA LEU A 114 -4.68 -5.98 3.93
C LEU A 114 -5.57 -5.16 2.98
N HIS A 115 -5.43 -3.83 3.00
CA HIS A 115 -6.14 -2.90 2.11
C HIS A 115 -5.14 -2.22 1.18
N MET A 116 -5.37 -2.26 -0.12
CA MET A 116 -4.42 -1.68 -1.08
C MET A 116 -5.09 -0.82 -2.14
N ILE A 117 -4.37 0.21 -2.55
CA ILE A 117 -4.46 0.81 -3.88
C ILE A 117 -3.14 0.52 -4.56
N GLU A 118 -3.15 -0.14 -5.71
CA GLU A 118 -1.91 -0.60 -6.33
C GLU A 118 -1.93 -0.48 -7.86
N HIS A 119 -0.76 -0.29 -8.46
CA HIS A 119 -0.56 -0.57 -9.88
C HIS A 119 -0.43 -2.07 -10.09
N VAL A 120 -1.36 -2.63 -10.85
CA VAL A 120 -1.39 -4.05 -11.19
C VAL A 120 -1.44 -4.17 -12.70
N ARG A 121 -0.68 -5.13 -13.23
CA ARG A 121 -0.75 -5.51 -14.64
C ARG A 121 -2.22 -5.63 -15.10
N PRO A 122 -2.61 -4.93 -16.19
CA PRO A 122 -3.95 -5.06 -16.74
C PRO A 122 -4.24 -6.51 -17.18
N ALA A 123 -5.49 -6.96 -17.01
CA ALA A 123 -5.90 -8.29 -17.47
C ALA A 123 -6.03 -8.40 -18.99
N ASN A 124 -6.25 -7.27 -19.69
CA ASN A 124 -6.28 -7.25 -21.15
C ASN A 124 -4.86 -7.51 -21.70
N PRO A 125 -4.64 -8.52 -22.55
CA PRO A 125 -3.30 -8.88 -23.02
C PRO A 125 -2.55 -7.76 -23.74
N LEU A 126 -3.25 -6.98 -24.57
CA LEU A 126 -2.67 -5.85 -25.29
C LEU A 126 -2.20 -4.77 -24.32
N LEU A 127 -3.04 -4.37 -23.36
CA LEU A 127 -2.65 -3.39 -22.33
C LEU A 127 -1.56 -3.94 -21.40
N GLY A 128 -1.56 -5.24 -21.13
CA GLY A 128 -0.51 -5.94 -20.39
C GLY A 128 0.84 -5.89 -21.12
N TRP A 129 0.84 -6.05 -22.45
CA TRP A 129 2.05 -5.87 -23.26
C TRP A 129 2.51 -4.42 -23.28
N VAL A 130 1.60 -3.45 -23.47
CA VAL A 130 1.94 -2.02 -23.45
C VAL A 130 2.60 -1.63 -22.12
N THR A 131 2.02 -2.04 -20.99
CA THR A 131 2.58 -1.74 -19.67
C THR A 131 3.95 -2.38 -19.46
N ALA A 132 4.21 -3.59 -19.99
CA ALA A 132 5.52 -4.23 -19.93
C ALA A 132 6.58 -3.46 -20.75
N VAL A 133 6.23 -2.97 -21.95
CA VAL A 133 7.14 -2.17 -22.78
C VAL A 133 7.44 -0.80 -22.16
N VAL A 134 6.45 -0.18 -21.51
CA VAL A 134 6.58 1.13 -20.87
C VAL A 134 7.31 1.05 -19.52
N THR A 135 7.27 -0.10 -18.84
CA THR A 135 7.83 -0.24 -17.48
C THR A 135 9.33 0.08 -17.37
N PRO A 136 10.24 -0.39 -18.25
CA PRO A 136 11.67 -0.12 -18.11
C PRO A 136 12.06 1.37 -18.10
N PRO A 137 11.57 2.24 -19.02
CA PRO A 137 11.83 3.67 -18.90
C PRO A 137 11.08 4.29 -17.72
N TRP A 138 9.85 3.83 -17.44
CA TRP A 138 9.03 4.35 -16.35
C TRP A 138 9.64 4.12 -14.96
N SER A 139 10.14 2.92 -14.67
CA SER A 139 10.70 2.57 -13.36
C SER A 139 11.94 3.41 -13.02
N ARG A 140 12.72 3.82 -14.02
CA ARG A 140 13.87 4.71 -13.85
C ARG A 140 13.50 6.12 -13.44
N MET A 141 12.32 6.61 -13.84
CA MET A 141 11.87 7.97 -13.56
C MET A 141 10.80 8.08 -12.46
N ALA A 142 10.14 6.97 -12.12
CA ALA A 142 9.00 6.92 -11.20
C ALA A 142 9.31 6.11 -9.93
N ASN A 143 10.47 6.34 -9.32
CA ASN A 143 10.88 5.70 -8.05
C ASN A 143 10.70 4.17 -8.06
N ASN A 144 11.27 3.52 -9.07
CA ASN A 144 11.19 2.07 -9.28
C ASN A 144 9.75 1.53 -9.43
N CYS A 145 8.77 2.34 -9.82
CA CYS A 145 7.41 1.83 -10.08
C CYS A 145 7.39 0.90 -11.30
N HIS A 146 6.86 -0.31 -11.13
CA HIS A 146 6.64 -1.28 -12.21
C HIS A 146 5.14 -1.44 -12.48
N LEU A 147 4.69 -1.05 -13.67
CA LEU A 147 3.26 -1.04 -14.05
C LEU A 147 2.73 -2.43 -14.42
N ASP A 148 3.62 -3.39 -14.62
CA ASP A 148 3.38 -4.74 -15.10
C ASP A 148 3.51 -5.82 -14.01
N ARG A 149 3.60 -5.41 -12.74
CA ARG A 149 3.66 -6.36 -11.61
C ARG A 149 2.39 -7.19 -11.53
N PRO A 150 2.49 -8.53 -11.45
CA PRO A 150 1.36 -9.44 -11.33
C PRO A 150 0.88 -9.54 -9.87
N THR A 151 0.71 -8.42 -9.17
CA THR A 151 0.50 -8.35 -7.71
C THR A 151 -0.66 -9.24 -7.21
N LEU A 152 -1.77 -9.32 -7.96
CA LEU A 152 -2.91 -10.17 -7.59
C LEU A 152 -2.56 -11.67 -7.65
N ALA A 153 -1.76 -12.08 -8.64
CA ALA A 153 -1.31 -13.46 -8.76
C ALA A 153 -0.35 -13.82 -7.63
N VAL A 154 0.61 -12.93 -7.32
CA VAL A 154 1.55 -13.12 -6.21
C VAL A 154 0.80 -13.28 -4.87
N LEU A 155 -0.20 -12.44 -4.60
CA LEU A 155 -1.05 -12.58 -3.41
C LEU A 155 -1.76 -13.95 -3.36
N THR A 156 -2.40 -14.35 -4.46
CA THR A 156 -3.13 -15.62 -4.54
C THR A 156 -2.21 -16.82 -4.33
N GLU A 157 -1.01 -16.82 -4.95
CA GLU A 157 0.00 -17.86 -4.78
C GLU A 157 0.53 -17.98 -3.34
N LEU A 158 0.55 -16.88 -2.59
CA LEU A 158 0.93 -16.85 -1.18
C LEU A 158 -0.22 -17.24 -0.23
N GLY A 159 -1.37 -17.63 -0.79
CA GLY A 159 -2.53 -18.10 -0.03
C GLY A 159 -3.46 -16.99 0.45
N TRP A 160 -3.37 -15.79 -0.11
CA TRP A 160 -4.32 -14.72 0.20
C TRP A 160 -5.62 -14.90 -0.60
N THR A 161 -6.75 -14.68 0.07
CA THR A 161 -8.04 -14.47 -0.59
C THR A 161 -8.16 -13.00 -0.97
N VAL A 162 -8.21 -12.71 -2.27
CA VAL A 162 -8.20 -11.33 -2.78
C VAL A 162 -9.57 -10.91 -3.30
N GLU A 163 -10.07 -9.79 -2.80
CA GLU A 163 -11.28 -9.12 -3.26
C GLU A 163 -10.92 -7.83 -4.01
N VAL A 164 -11.17 -7.77 -5.32
CA VAL A 164 -10.97 -6.55 -6.10
C VAL A 164 -12.21 -5.65 -6.00
N LEU A 165 -12.10 -4.56 -5.24
CA LEU A 165 -13.19 -3.61 -5.02
C LEU A 165 -13.41 -2.68 -6.22
N LYS A 166 -12.34 -2.28 -6.90
CA LYS A 166 -12.41 -1.37 -8.05
C LYS A 166 -11.16 -1.51 -8.91
N ARG A 167 -11.33 -1.51 -10.24
CA ARG A 167 -10.22 -1.46 -11.20
C ARG A 167 -10.45 -0.34 -12.22
N ARG A 168 -9.40 0.44 -12.49
CA ARG A 168 -9.34 1.45 -13.55
C ARG A 168 -7.97 1.40 -14.21
N SER A 169 -7.89 0.76 -15.38
CA SER A 169 -6.61 0.48 -16.04
C SER A 169 -5.68 -0.27 -15.08
N VAL A 170 -4.46 0.24 -14.86
CA VAL A 170 -3.46 -0.28 -13.91
C VAL A 170 -3.84 -0.07 -12.45
N PHE A 171 -4.71 0.90 -12.12
CA PHE A 171 -5.06 1.19 -10.72
C PHE A 171 -6.10 0.19 -10.21
N VAL A 172 -5.76 -0.51 -9.14
CA VAL A 172 -6.64 -1.50 -8.49
C VAL A 172 -6.76 -1.17 -7.01
N LYS A 173 -8.01 -1.05 -6.55
CA LYS A 173 -8.35 -1.03 -5.13
C LYS A 173 -8.79 -2.43 -4.76
N LEU A 174 -8.15 -3.01 -3.75
CA LEU A 174 -8.41 -4.37 -3.31
C LEU A 174 -8.34 -4.51 -1.80
N ARG A 175 -8.91 -5.60 -1.31
CA ARG A 175 -8.71 -6.13 0.03
C ARG A 175 -8.21 -7.56 -0.07
N ALA A 176 -7.41 -7.98 0.90
CA ALA A 176 -6.96 -9.35 0.98
C ALA A 176 -6.94 -9.84 2.43
N THR A 177 -7.31 -11.09 2.62
CA THR A 177 -7.28 -11.81 3.91
C THR A 177 -6.54 -13.12 3.77
N ARG A 178 -6.03 -13.66 4.87
CA ARG A 178 -5.29 -14.92 4.92
C ARG A 178 -5.68 -15.70 6.16
#